data_AF-A0A960MBD2-F1
#
_entry.id   AF-A0A960MBD2-F1
#
_cell.length_a   1.000
_cell.length_b   1.000
_cell.length_c   1.000
_cell.angle_alpha   90.00
_cell.angle_beta   90.00
_cell.angle_gamma   90.00
#
_symmetry.space_group_name_H-M   'P 1'
#
loop_
_entity.id
_entity.type
_entity.pdbx_description
1 polymer ?
#
loop_
_entity_poly.entity_id
_entity_poly.type
_entity_poly.pdbx_seq_one_letter_code
_entity_poly.pdbx_strand_id
1 'polypeptide(L)'
;MRFELSRATKDLDLGTRLKITGTIEEQQSILHQKLQKCAAINLDDYFVFQIGSSAKLIESAPAGGFRFNIRSMMAGRLFVSFSLDIGMGDVLTPPIEEIEGENFLEVYGIPPARFQAISLEQQFAEKIHAMTVKRGERENSRVKDLVDVLLLIKVGLNRKRVMSCLENTFQCREKSAPPSLAPIPPESWREPFKELASECGLDHDFDAAVTVLSSYWK
;
A
#
# COMPACT_ATOMS: atom_id res chain seq x y z
N MET A 1 7.97 -5.96 3.27
CA MET A 1 7.48 -6.02 1.86
C MET A 1 7.83 -7.38 1.29
N ARG A 2 7.14 -7.81 0.23
CA ARG A 2 7.14 -9.22 -0.22
C ARG A 2 8.32 -9.64 -1.11
N PHE A 3 9.21 -8.71 -1.46
CA PHE A 3 10.38 -8.96 -2.32
C PHE A 3 11.63 -8.27 -1.78
N GLU A 4 12.79 -8.90 -1.93
CA GLU A 4 14.09 -8.41 -1.48
C GLU A 4 14.49 -7.06 -2.12
N LEU A 5 14.02 -6.79 -3.35
CA LEU A 5 14.32 -5.56 -4.11
C LEU A 5 13.34 -4.42 -3.84
N SER A 6 12.60 -4.49 -2.73
CA SER A 6 11.58 -3.51 -2.42
C SER A 6 12.14 -2.32 -1.63
N ARG A 7 11.74 -1.10 -2.01
CA ARG A 7 12.19 0.14 -1.36
C ARG A 7 11.87 0.20 0.14
N ALA A 8 12.66 0.90 0.94
CA ALA A 8 12.26 1.14 2.33
C ALA A 8 10.93 1.93 2.40
N THR A 9 9.98 1.47 3.23
CA THR A 9 8.76 2.23 3.58
C THR A 9 8.64 2.40 5.09
N LYS A 10 8.21 3.58 5.51
CA LYS A 10 7.92 3.91 6.92
C LYS A 10 6.42 3.91 7.22
N ASP A 11 5.60 3.73 6.19
CA ASP A 11 4.15 3.74 6.27
C ASP A 11 3.62 2.30 6.19
N LEU A 12 2.62 2.00 7.01
CA LEU A 12 1.85 0.76 6.96
C LEU A 12 0.46 1.08 6.43
N ASP A 13 0.09 0.50 5.29
CA ASP A 13 -1.22 0.68 4.66
C ASP A 13 -2.10 -0.56 4.88
N LEU A 14 -3.30 -0.38 5.43
CA LEU A 14 -4.28 -1.45 5.64
C LEU A 14 -5.61 -1.08 4.97
N GLY A 15 -6.20 -2.05 4.28
CA GLY A 15 -7.62 -2.02 3.91
C GLY A 15 -8.47 -2.68 5.00
N THR A 16 -9.66 -2.13 5.27
CA THR A 16 -10.60 -2.75 6.23
C THR A 16 -11.85 -3.31 5.55
N ARG A 17 -12.28 -4.50 6.00
CA ARG A 17 -13.56 -5.12 5.63
C ARG A 17 -14.74 -4.58 6.44
N LEU A 18 -14.46 -3.75 7.44
CA LEU A 18 -15.48 -3.23 8.33
C LEU A 18 -16.37 -2.25 7.56
N LYS A 19 -17.68 -2.49 7.61
CA LYS A 19 -18.66 -1.51 7.18
C LYS A 19 -18.85 -0.53 8.33
N ILE A 20 -18.19 0.62 8.24
CA ILE A 20 -18.27 1.70 9.22
C ILE A 20 -19.13 2.80 8.61
N THR A 21 -20.14 3.22 9.35
CA THR A 21 -21.09 4.27 8.95
C THR A 21 -21.14 5.33 10.04
N GLY A 22 -21.60 6.53 9.71
CA GLY A 22 -21.66 7.66 10.64
C GLY A 22 -20.84 8.85 10.14
N THR A 23 -20.72 9.88 10.96
CA THR A 23 -19.88 11.05 10.68
C THR A 23 -18.39 10.68 10.66
N ILE A 24 -17.54 11.58 10.15
CA ILE A 24 -16.09 11.37 10.11
C ILE A 24 -15.54 11.11 11.53
N GLU A 25 -16.04 11.86 12.52
CA GLU A 25 -15.64 11.72 13.92
C GLU A 25 -16.06 10.37 14.50
N GLU A 26 -17.27 9.90 14.18
CA GLU A 26 -17.75 8.58 14.59
C GLU A 26 -16.92 7.46 13.96
N GLN A 27 -16.63 7.56 12.67
CA GLN A 27 -15.80 6.59 11.95
C GLN A 27 -14.39 6.53 12.52
N GLN A 28 -13.76 7.68 12.78
CA GLN A 28 -12.45 7.77 13.42
C GLN A 28 -12.47 7.11 14.80
N SER A 29 -13.48 7.42 15.62
CA SER A 29 -13.63 6.89 16.97
C SER A 29 -13.76 5.36 16.95
N ILE A 30 -14.58 4.81 16.05
CA ILE A 30 -14.75 3.36 15.90
C ILE A 30 -13.44 2.68 15.50
N LEU A 31 -12.70 3.23 14.53
CA LEU A 31 -11.42 2.68 14.12
C LEU A 31 -10.37 2.77 15.23
N HIS A 32 -10.29 3.93 15.89
CA HIS A 32 -9.36 4.14 17.01
C HIS A 32 -9.59 3.14 18.13
N GLN A 33 -10.85 2.95 18.56
CA GLN A 33 -11.20 1.97 19.59
C GLN A 33 -10.83 0.53 19.17
N LYS A 34 -11.05 0.16 17.90
CA LYS A 34 -10.66 -1.17 17.40
C LYS A 34 -9.15 -1.35 17.40
N LEU A 35 -8.39 -0.35 16.95
CA LEU A 35 -6.93 -0.38 17.00
C LEU A 35 -6.42 -0.46 18.43
N GLN A 36 -7.00 0.29 19.37
CA GLN A 36 -6.64 0.20 20.79
C GLN A 36 -6.88 -1.20 21.35
N LYS A 37 -8.01 -1.84 21.00
CA LYS A 37 -8.28 -3.23 21.40
C LYS A 37 -7.25 -4.21 20.84
N CYS A 38 -6.86 -4.07 19.58
CA CYS A 38 -5.81 -4.91 18.98
C CYS A 38 -4.45 -4.66 19.64
N ALA A 39 -4.07 -3.40 19.86
CA ALA A 39 -2.81 -3.01 20.47
C ALA A 39 -2.68 -3.41 21.95
N ALA A 40 -3.80 -3.69 22.62
CA ALA A 40 -3.83 -4.17 23.99
C ALA A 40 -3.61 -5.69 24.11
N ILE A 41 -3.56 -6.42 22.98
CA ILE A 41 -3.25 -7.85 22.99
C ILE A 41 -1.76 -8.00 23.31
N ASN A 42 -1.44 -8.65 24.43
CA ASN A 42 -0.07 -9.02 24.74
C ASN A 42 0.30 -10.26 23.92
N LEU A 43 1.33 -10.13 23.08
CA LEU A 43 1.87 -11.21 22.26
C LEU A 43 3.12 -11.84 22.87
N ASP A 44 3.47 -11.44 24.10
CA ASP A 44 4.70 -11.85 24.81
C ASP A 44 5.98 -11.57 23.99
N ASP A 45 5.95 -10.48 23.21
CA ASP A 45 7.00 -10.08 22.26
C ASP A 45 7.76 -8.80 22.69
N TYR A 46 7.57 -8.38 23.94
CA TYR A 46 8.17 -7.19 24.57
C TYR A 46 7.70 -5.82 24.02
N PHE A 47 6.81 -5.80 23.02
CA PHE A 47 6.31 -4.56 22.43
C PHE A 47 5.01 -4.10 23.05
N VAL A 48 4.87 -2.78 23.22
CA VAL A 48 3.61 -2.14 23.58
C VAL A 48 3.30 -1.06 22.54
N PHE A 49 2.16 -1.18 21.87
CA PHE A 49 1.75 -0.22 20.85
C PHE A 49 0.77 0.81 21.42
N GLN A 50 1.06 2.09 21.19
CA GLN A 50 0.20 3.20 21.56
C GLN A 50 -0.35 3.88 20.30
N ILE A 51 -1.67 3.97 20.22
CA ILE A 51 -2.38 4.56 19.08
C ILE A 51 -2.69 6.03 19.38
N GLY A 52 -2.19 6.95 18.54
CA GLY A 52 -2.50 8.38 18.64
C GLY A 52 -4.02 8.63 18.61
N SER A 53 -4.50 9.55 19.45
CA SER A 53 -5.93 9.88 19.57
C SER A 53 -6.48 10.68 18.40
N SER A 54 -5.63 11.47 17.75
CA SER A 54 -5.96 12.14 16.50
C SER A 54 -5.54 11.29 15.31
N ALA A 55 -6.35 11.35 14.26
CA ALA A 55 -6.01 10.81 12.97
C ALA A 55 -6.16 11.90 11.91
N LYS A 56 -5.36 11.79 10.85
CA LYS A 56 -5.51 12.64 9.67
C LYS A 56 -6.45 11.94 8.69
N LEU A 57 -7.44 12.65 8.17
CA LEU A 57 -8.30 12.15 7.11
C LEU A 57 -7.47 11.87 5.84
N ILE A 58 -7.70 10.73 5.21
CA ILE A 58 -7.17 10.40 3.89
C ILE A 58 -8.34 10.21 2.92
N GLU A 59 -8.23 10.82 1.75
CA GLU A 59 -9.29 10.85 0.72
C GLU A 59 -9.00 9.87 -0.44
N SER A 60 -7.90 9.12 -0.36
CA SER A 60 -7.46 8.24 -1.45
C SER A 60 -8.28 6.96 -1.59
N ALA A 61 -9.06 6.59 -0.58
CA ALA A 61 -9.90 5.39 -0.58
C ALA A 61 -11.39 5.75 -0.83
N PRO A 62 -12.19 4.87 -1.45
CA PRO A 62 -13.57 5.16 -1.87
C PRO A 62 -14.50 5.70 -0.78
N ALA A 63 -14.39 5.15 0.43
CA ALA A 63 -15.18 5.59 1.59
C ALA A 63 -14.37 6.45 2.56
N GLY A 64 -13.25 7.02 2.09
CA GLY A 64 -12.28 7.72 2.91
C GLY A 64 -11.45 6.79 3.78
N GLY A 65 -10.73 7.36 4.73
CA GLY A 65 -9.88 6.62 5.65
C GLY A 65 -9.15 7.53 6.61
N PHE A 66 -8.32 6.93 7.45
CA PHE A 66 -7.61 7.65 8.50
C PHE A 66 -6.16 7.22 8.61
N ARG A 67 -5.26 8.18 8.77
CA ARG A 67 -3.85 8.00 9.12
C ARG A 67 -3.66 8.21 10.61
N PHE A 68 -3.30 7.16 11.33
CA PHE A 68 -2.95 7.18 12.75
C PHE A 68 -1.43 7.23 12.93
N ASN A 69 -0.96 7.92 13.97
CA ASN A 69 0.43 7.80 14.41
C ASN A 69 0.51 6.68 15.46
N ILE A 70 1.41 5.73 15.23
CA ILE A 70 1.65 4.60 16.12
C ILE A 70 3.00 4.78 16.80
N ARG A 71 3.03 4.61 18.13
CA ARG A 71 4.27 4.55 18.91
C ARG A 71 4.46 3.12 19.40
N SER A 72 5.53 2.48 18.96
CA SER A 72 5.98 1.20 19.48
C SER A 72 6.95 1.45 20.63
N MET A 73 6.61 0.94 21.80
CA MET A 73 7.37 1.05 23.04
C MET A 73 8.00 -0.29 23.37
N MET A 74 9.24 -0.29 23.86
CA MET A 74 9.94 -1.48 24.36
C MET A 74 10.61 -1.11 25.68
N ALA A 75 10.41 -1.93 26.72
CA ALA A 75 10.91 -1.68 28.08
C ALA A 75 10.60 -0.25 28.59
N GLY A 76 9.39 0.26 28.28
CA GLY A 76 8.94 1.60 28.69
C GLY A 76 9.54 2.77 27.92
N ARG A 77 10.40 2.53 26.91
CA ARG A 77 11.01 3.56 26.06
C ARG A 77 10.44 3.52 24.65
N LEU A 78 10.40 4.67 23.99
CA LEU A 78 10.01 4.73 22.58
C LEU A 78 11.08 4.02 21.76
N PHE A 79 10.66 2.96 21.06
CA PHE A 79 11.52 2.22 20.14
C PHE A 79 11.45 2.82 18.74
N VAL A 80 10.24 2.93 18.19
CA VAL A 80 9.99 3.55 16.89
C VAL A 80 8.59 4.15 16.83
N SER A 81 8.43 5.19 16.02
CA SER A 81 7.11 5.70 15.63
C SER A 81 6.93 5.60 14.12
N PHE A 82 5.71 5.30 13.69
CA PHE A 82 5.36 5.13 12.29
C PHE A 82 3.90 5.54 12.02
N SER A 83 3.54 5.68 10.75
CA SER A 83 2.18 6.00 10.34
C SER A 83 1.44 4.74 9.87
N LEU A 84 0.19 4.62 10.30
CA LEU A 84 -0.74 3.58 9.90
C LEU A 84 -1.90 4.21 9.14
N ASP A 85 -2.01 3.91 7.86
CA ASP A 85 -3.12 4.32 7.00
C ASP A 85 -4.16 3.21 6.95
N ILE A 86 -5.41 3.57 7.23
CA ILE A 86 -6.54 2.66 7.12
C ILE A 86 -7.50 3.21 6.07
N GLY A 87 -7.51 2.57 4.90
CA GLY A 87 -8.45 2.85 3.82
C GLY A 87 -9.74 2.06 3.99
N MET A 88 -10.88 2.71 3.71
CA MET A 88 -12.20 2.10 3.75
C MET A 88 -12.86 2.09 2.37
N GLY A 89 -13.66 1.04 2.12
CA GLY A 89 -14.51 0.96 0.94
C GLY A 89 -13.85 0.41 -0.33
N ASP A 90 -12.54 0.14 -0.30
CA ASP A 90 -11.87 -0.57 -1.38
C ASP A 90 -12.36 -2.01 -1.53
N VAL A 91 -12.41 -2.47 -2.77
CA VAL A 91 -12.71 -3.86 -3.09
C VAL A 91 -11.51 -4.74 -2.75
N LEU A 92 -11.73 -5.74 -1.90
CA LEU A 92 -10.74 -6.79 -1.63
C LEU A 92 -10.99 -7.95 -2.60
N THR A 93 -10.21 -7.99 -3.68
CA THR A 93 -10.32 -9.00 -4.73
C THR A 93 -9.57 -10.26 -4.29
N PRO A 94 -10.25 -11.42 -4.16
CA PRO A 94 -9.57 -12.67 -3.83
C PRO A 94 -8.55 -13.10 -4.92
N PRO A 95 -7.49 -13.84 -4.56
CA PRO A 95 -7.21 -14.33 -3.21
C PRO A 95 -6.63 -13.24 -2.31
N ILE A 96 -7.05 -13.26 -1.04
CA ILE A 96 -6.28 -12.62 0.03
C ILE A 96 -5.28 -13.65 0.52
N GLU A 97 -4.01 -13.28 0.50
CA GLU A 97 -2.91 -14.20 0.72
C GLU A 97 -2.40 -14.04 2.15
N GLU A 98 -2.08 -15.16 2.78
CA GLU A 98 -1.36 -15.17 4.05
C GLU A 98 0.14 -15.11 3.75
N ILE A 99 0.80 -14.11 4.32
CA ILE A 99 2.23 -13.90 4.20
C ILE A 99 2.84 -14.14 5.58
N GLU A 100 3.88 -14.97 5.61
CA GLU A 100 4.77 -15.08 6.75
C GLU A 100 5.87 -14.03 6.60
N GLY A 101 6.09 -13.23 7.65
CA GLY A 101 7.14 -12.24 7.70
C GLY A 101 8.52 -12.86 7.89
N GLU A 102 9.54 -12.01 7.86
CA GLU A 102 10.92 -12.42 8.08
C GLU A 102 11.15 -12.86 9.54
N ASN A 103 12.09 -13.79 9.74
CA ASN A 103 12.36 -14.40 11.05
C ASN A 103 13.47 -13.68 11.85
N PHE A 104 13.73 -12.40 11.59
CA PHE A 104 14.84 -11.65 12.21
C PHE A 104 14.83 -11.63 13.75
N LEU A 105 13.64 -11.78 14.37
CA LEU A 105 13.48 -11.74 15.81
C LEU A 105 13.38 -13.14 16.46
N GLU A 106 13.49 -14.21 15.65
CA GLU A 106 13.40 -15.60 16.13
C GLU A 106 14.51 -15.91 17.15
N VAL A 107 15.69 -15.34 16.97
CA VAL A 107 16.82 -15.45 17.91
C VAL A 107 16.52 -14.85 19.29
N TYR A 108 15.50 -13.99 19.39
CA TYR A 108 15.01 -13.41 20.63
C TYR A 108 13.72 -14.09 21.12
N GLY A 109 13.34 -15.23 20.54
CA GLY A 109 12.15 -15.99 20.91
C GLY A 109 10.84 -15.45 20.33
N ILE A 110 10.91 -14.48 19.41
CA ILE A 110 9.72 -13.90 18.77
C ILE A 110 9.53 -14.57 17.40
N PRO A 111 8.45 -15.36 17.19
CA PRO A 111 8.24 -16.05 15.93
C PRO A 111 7.90 -15.08 14.79
N PRO A 112 8.09 -15.50 13.52
CA PRO A 112 7.66 -14.72 12.36
C PRO A 112 6.18 -14.34 12.43
N ALA A 113 5.86 -13.08 12.15
CA ALA A 113 4.48 -12.61 12.12
C ALA A 113 3.78 -13.10 10.84
N ARG A 114 2.56 -13.63 10.98
CA ARG A 114 1.69 -13.96 9.83
C ARG A 114 0.62 -12.90 9.66
N PHE A 115 0.43 -12.42 8.45
CA PHE A 115 -0.54 -11.38 8.15
C PHE A 115 -1.19 -11.57 6.78
N GLN A 116 -2.38 -11.00 6.62
CA GLN A 116 -3.11 -11.02 5.36
C GLN A 116 -2.67 -9.86 4.47
N ALA A 117 -2.45 -10.14 3.19
CA ALA A 117 -2.14 -9.15 2.18
C ALA A 117 -3.00 -9.34 0.93
N ILE A 118 -3.24 -8.24 0.22
CA ILE A 118 -3.81 -8.29 -1.12
C ILE A 118 -2.81 -8.91 -2.10
N SER A 119 -3.34 -9.59 -3.12
CA SER A 119 -2.55 -10.21 -4.17
C SER A 119 -1.66 -9.20 -4.90
N LEU A 120 -0.60 -9.70 -5.53
CA LEU A 120 0.30 -8.87 -6.35
C LEU A 120 -0.43 -8.18 -7.48
N GLU A 121 -1.41 -8.86 -8.06
CA GLU A 121 -2.25 -8.33 -9.13
C GLU A 121 -3.16 -7.20 -8.65
N GLN A 122 -3.70 -7.29 -7.42
CA GLN A 122 -4.44 -6.19 -6.83
C GLN A 122 -3.52 -5.01 -6.51
N GLN A 123 -2.32 -5.26 -5.97
CA GLN A 123 -1.33 -4.19 -5.75
C GLN A 123 -0.96 -3.47 -7.05
N PHE A 124 -0.77 -4.23 -8.14
CA PHE A 124 -0.54 -3.68 -9.47
C PHE A 124 -1.71 -2.79 -9.91
N ALA A 125 -2.95 -3.29 -9.81
CA ALA A 125 -4.14 -2.55 -10.23
C ALA A 125 -4.31 -1.23 -9.46
N GLU A 126 -4.12 -1.25 -8.15
CA GLU A 126 -4.22 -0.06 -7.31
C GLU A 126 -3.15 0.99 -7.62
N LYS A 127 -1.94 0.55 -7.96
CA LYS A 127 -0.83 1.43 -8.35
C LYS A 127 -1.06 2.08 -9.70
N ILE A 128 -1.51 1.30 -10.68
CA ILE A 128 -1.91 1.82 -11.99
C ILE A 128 -2.99 2.89 -11.84
N HIS A 129 -4.04 2.61 -11.05
CA HIS A 129 -5.08 3.60 -10.77
C HIS A 129 -4.49 4.85 -10.10
N ALA A 130 -3.62 4.71 -9.10
CA ALA A 130 -3.00 5.85 -8.43
C ALA A 130 -2.16 6.72 -9.39
N MET A 131 -1.54 6.12 -10.41
CA MET A 131 -0.81 6.84 -11.46
C MET A 131 -1.73 7.61 -12.42
N THR A 132 -2.97 7.15 -12.65
CA THR A 132 -3.92 7.80 -13.57
C THR A 132 -4.74 8.93 -12.96
N VAL A 133 -4.87 8.97 -11.63
CA VAL A 133 -5.69 9.98 -10.93
C VAL A 133 -5.12 11.39 -11.13
N LYS A 134 -5.94 12.28 -11.69
CA LYS A 134 -5.62 13.71 -11.82
C LYS A 134 -5.74 14.42 -10.47
N ARG A 135 -4.70 15.13 -10.03
CA ARG A 135 -4.66 15.85 -8.73
C ARG A 135 -4.84 17.37 -8.90
N GLY A 136 -5.81 17.76 -9.72
CA GLY A 136 -6.07 19.17 -10.05
C GLY A 136 -4.86 19.80 -10.74
N GLU A 137 -4.40 20.95 -10.23
CA GLU A 137 -3.24 21.68 -10.75
C GLU A 137 -1.88 21.09 -10.31
N ARG A 138 -1.88 20.19 -9.32
CA ARG A 138 -0.65 19.54 -8.86
C ARG A 138 -0.35 18.33 -9.74
N GLU A 139 0.87 18.26 -10.23
CA GLU A 139 1.35 17.08 -10.94
C GLU A 139 1.35 15.86 -10.01
N ASN A 140 1.07 14.70 -10.58
CA ASN A 140 1.00 13.46 -9.83
C ASN A 140 2.40 13.11 -9.27
N SER A 141 2.54 12.91 -7.96
CA SER A 141 3.82 12.58 -7.31
C SER A 141 4.05 11.06 -7.14
N ARG A 142 3.28 10.23 -7.86
CA ARG A 142 3.32 8.77 -7.78
C ARG A 142 4.44 8.11 -8.61
N VAL A 143 5.58 8.77 -8.81
CA VAL A 143 6.76 8.16 -9.47
C VAL A 143 7.21 6.85 -8.81
N LYS A 144 7.04 6.74 -7.50
CA LYS A 144 7.31 5.51 -6.73
C LYS A 144 6.38 4.34 -7.10
N ASP A 145 5.18 4.62 -7.60
CA ASP A 145 4.24 3.57 -8.05
C ASP A 145 4.67 3.02 -9.41
N LEU A 146 5.32 3.81 -10.29
CA LEU A 146 5.92 3.31 -11.53
C LEU A 146 7.01 2.27 -11.23
N VAL A 147 7.91 2.57 -10.29
CA VAL A 147 8.96 1.62 -9.86
C VAL A 147 8.36 0.31 -9.34
N ASP A 148 7.36 0.42 -8.46
CA ASP A 148 6.69 -0.77 -7.91
C ASP A 148 5.98 -1.59 -8.98
N VAL A 149 5.30 -0.93 -9.94
CA VAL A 149 4.63 -1.59 -11.07
C VAL A 149 5.63 -2.38 -11.90
N LEU A 150 6.82 -1.84 -12.16
CA LEU A 150 7.88 -2.52 -12.90
C LEU A 150 8.44 -3.71 -12.11
N LEU A 151 8.63 -3.57 -10.81
CA LEU A 151 9.04 -4.68 -9.93
C LEU A 151 7.99 -5.80 -9.94
N LEU A 152 6.71 -5.45 -9.86
CA LEU A 152 5.61 -6.41 -9.93
C LEU A 152 5.57 -7.14 -11.28
N ILE A 153 5.77 -6.43 -12.40
CA ILE A 153 5.89 -7.05 -13.73
C ILE A 153 7.08 -8.02 -13.77
N LYS A 154 8.24 -7.63 -13.22
CA LYS A 154 9.46 -8.45 -13.20
C LYS A 154 9.31 -9.74 -12.39
N VAL A 155 8.59 -9.68 -11.26
CA VAL A 155 8.27 -10.87 -10.45
C VAL A 155 7.37 -11.85 -11.20
N GLY A 156 6.52 -11.33 -12.08
CA GLY A 156 5.55 -12.12 -12.84
C GLY A 156 4.18 -12.08 -12.20
N LEU A 157 3.18 -11.72 -13.01
CA LEU A 157 1.80 -11.56 -12.60
C LEU A 157 0.89 -12.47 -13.43
N ASN A 158 -0.19 -12.96 -12.82
CA ASN A 158 -1.20 -13.69 -13.57
C ASN A 158 -2.06 -12.73 -14.38
N ARG A 159 -1.86 -12.68 -15.71
CA ARG A 159 -2.56 -11.74 -16.61
C ARG A 159 -4.08 -11.75 -16.46
N LYS A 160 -4.72 -12.92 -16.28
CA LYS A 160 -6.18 -12.99 -16.09
C LYS A 160 -6.62 -12.33 -14.79
N ARG A 161 -5.86 -12.53 -13.70
CA ARG A 161 -6.14 -11.89 -12.41
C ARG A 161 -5.87 -10.40 -12.44
N VAL A 162 -4.82 -9.95 -13.13
CA VAL A 162 -4.53 -8.51 -13.34
C VAL A 162 -5.71 -7.82 -13.98
N MET A 163 -6.28 -8.37 -15.06
CA MET A 163 -7.45 -7.78 -15.71
C MET A 163 -8.64 -7.68 -14.76
N SER A 164 -8.96 -8.75 -14.04
CA SER A 164 -10.06 -8.72 -13.07
C SER A 164 -9.81 -7.72 -11.92
N CYS A 165 -8.58 -7.61 -11.42
CA CYS A 165 -8.22 -6.65 -10.38
C CYS A 165 -8.32 -5.22 -10.90
N LEU A 166 -7.84 -4.94 -12.11
CA LEU A 166 -7.97 -3.62 -12.76
C LEU A 166 -9.44 -3.22 -12.90
N GLU A 167 -10.27 -4.09 -13.46
CA GLU A 167 -11.71 -3.85 -13.61
C GLU A 167 -12.36 -3.55 -12.25
N ASN A 168 -12.11 -4.38 -11.25
CA ASN A 168 -12.66 -4.19 -9.91
C ASN A 168 -12.20 -2.88 -9.27
N THR A 169 -10.90 -2.56 -9.33
CA THR A 169 -10.34 -1.34 -8.74
C THR A 169 -10.92 -0.08 -9.38
N PHE A 170 -10.91 0.01 -10.72
CA PHE A 170 -11.43 1.18 -11.44
C PHE A 170 -12.95 1.32 -11.25
N GLN A 171 -13.69 0.21 -11.29
CA GLN A 171 -15.13 0.23 -11.05
C GLN A 171 -15.48 0.68 -9.62
N CYS A 172 -14.68 0.25 -8.63
CA CYS A 172 -14.90 0.62 -7.23
C CYS A 172 -14.57 2.09 -6.94
N ARG A 173 -13.44 2.59 -7.47
CA ARG A 173 -12.92 3.93 -7.16
C ARG A 173 -13.52 5.04 -8.02
N GLU A 174 -13.76 4.78 -9.31
CA GLU A 174 -14.19 5.79 -10.28
C GLU A 174 -15.47 5.42 -11.05
N LYS A 175 -16.03 4.21 -10.83
CA LYS A 175 -17.15 3.65 -11.62
C LYS A 175 -16.85 3.66 -13.13
N SER A 176 -15.59 3.40 -13.47
CA SER A 176 -15.06 3.44 -14.83
C SER A 176 -14.39 2.12 -15.20
N ALA A 177 -14.17 1.92 -16.50
CA ALA A 177 -13.31 0.85 -17.00
C ALA A 177 -11.84 1.27 -16.90
N PRO A 178 -10.90 0.31 -16.74
CA PRO A 178 -9.48 0.60 -16.83
C PRO A 178 -9.10 1.15 -18.22
N PRO A 179 -8.00 1.92 -18.34
CA PRO A 179 -7.61 2.52 -19.60
C PRO A 179 -7.24 1.46 -20.65
N SER A 180 -7.61 1.69 -21.90
CA SER A 180 -7.29 0.78 -23.02
C SER A 180 -5.80 0.76 -23.38
N LEU A 181 -5.05 1.79 -22.97
CA LEU A 181 -3.61 1.92 -23.16
C LEU A 181 -2.93 2.11 -21.80
N ALA A 182 -1.65 1.73 -21.74
CA ALA A 182 -0.84 1.95 -20.55
C ALA A 182 -0.84 3.44 -20.16
N PRO A 183 -0.91 3.77 -18.86
CA PRO A 183 -0.75 5.14 -18.42
C PRO A 183 0.66 5.62 -18.79
N ILE A 184 0.72 6.82 -19.39
CA ILE A 184 1.99 7.45 -19.77
C ILE A 184 2.45 8.31 -18.60
N PRO A 185 3.56 7.98 -17.93
CA PRO A 185 4.14 8.82 -16.89
C PRO A 185 4.58 10.18 -17.47
N PRO A 186 4.42 11.29 -16.75
CA PRO A 186 4.88 12.60 -17.22
C PRO A 186 6.41 12.67 -17.26
N GLU A 187 6.94 13.51 -18.15
CA GLU A 187 8.38 13.66 -18.37
C GLU A 187 9.13 14.13 -17.11
N SER A 188 8.47 14.87 -16.23
CA SER A 188 9.02 15.31 -14.94
C SER A 188 9.41 14.16 -14.00
N TRP A 189 8.89 12.94 -14.24
CA TRP A 189 9.22 11.77 -13.45
C TRP A 189 10.58 11.16 -13.80
N ARG A 190 11.21 11.55 -14.92
CA ARG A 190 12.48 10.97 -15.38
C ARG A 190 13.59 11.02 -14.34
N GLU A 191 13.89 12.21 -13.79
CA GLU A 191 14.96 12.36 -12.79
C GLU A 191 14.63 11.65 -11.47
N PRO A 192 13.43 11.83 -10.86
CA PRO A 192 13.09 11.09 -9.65
C PRO A 192 13.04 9.57 -9.84
N PHE A 193 12.64 9.09 -11.03
CA PHE A 193 12.63 7.68 -11.36
C PHE A 193 14.05 7.10 -11.35
N LYS A 194 15.01 7.80 -11.96
CA LYS A 194 16.40 7.34 -12.05
C LYS A 194 17.01 7.07 -10.67
N GLU A 195 16.78 7.98 -9.73
CA GLU A 195 17.23 7.82 -8.34
C GLU A 195 16.60 6.57 -7.70
N LEU A 196 15.28 6.45 -7.76
CA LEU A 196 14.54 5.32 -7.15
C LEU A 196 14.84 3.97 -7.80
N ALA A 197 15.03 3.94 -9.12
CA ALA A 197 15.37 2.74 -9.87
C ALA A 197 16.73 2.17 -9.43
N SER A 198 17.70 3.06 -9.17
CA SER A 198 19.02 2.66 -8.69
C SER A 198 18.98 1.95 -7.33
N GLU A 199 18.11 2.42 -6.41
CA GLU A 199 17.92 1.80 -5.10
C GLU A 199 17.27 0.41 -5.17
N CYS A 200 16.47 0.16 -6.21
CA CYS A 200 15.69 -1.07 -6.38
C CYS A 200 16.33 -2.08 -7.35
N GLY A 201 17.55 -1.84 -7.82
CA GLY A 201 18.24 -2.71 -8.78
C GLY A 201 17.51 -2.83 -10.13
N LEU A 202 16.81 -1.77 -10.54
CA LEU A 202 16.20 -1.64 -11.86
C LEU A 202 17.12 -0.89 -12.82
N ASP A 203 16.86 -1.07 -14.11
CA ASP A 203 17.41 -0.18 -15.13
C ASP A 203 16.91 1.25 -14.87
N HIS A 204 17.84 2.21 -14.97
CA HIS A 204 17.61 3.63 -14.72
C HIS A 204 17.08 4.35 -15.97
N ASP A 205 17.02 3.67 -17.11
CA ASP A 205 16.42 4.20 -18.33
C ASP A 205 14.90 4.30 -18.21
N PHE A 206 14.42 5.54 -18.10
CA PHE A 206 13.00 5.86 -18.02
C PHE A 206 12.22 5.49 -19.29
N ASP A 207 12.79 5.66 -20.48
CA ASP A 207 12.08 5.34 -21.73
C ASP A 207 11.97 3.83 -21.91
N ALA A 208 13.01 3.08 -21.50
CA ALA A 208 12.95 1.63 -21.41
C ALA A 208 11.86 1.18 -20.41
N ALA A 209 11.78 1.81 -19.23
CA ALA A 209 10.75 1.53 -18.24
C ALA A 209 9.32 1.77 -18.76
N VAL A 210 9.09 2.89 -19.44
CA VAL A 210 7.80 3.19 -20.09
C VAL A 210 7.49 2.16 -21.19
N THR A 211 8.51 1.72 -21.93
CA THR A 211 8.37 0.68 -22.96
C THR A 211 7.99 -0.67 -22.36
N VAL A 212 8.58 -1.05 -21.22
CA VAL A 212 8.21 -2.29 -20.48
C VAL A 212 6.75 -2.24 -20.07
N LEU A 213 6.30 -1.14 -19.45
CA LEU A 213 4.91 -0.99 -19.04
C LEU A 213 3.95 -1.03 -20.24
N SER A 214 4.28 -0.32 -21.32
CA SER A 214 3.48 -0.28 -22.55
C SER A 214 3.41 -1.65 -23.23
N SER A 215 4.49 -2.43 -23.19
CA SER A 215 4.53 -3.78 -23.76
C SER A 215 3.75 -4.77 -22.91
N TYR A 216 3.81 -4.64 -21.59
CA TYR A 216 3.03 -5.47 -20.67
C TYR A 216 1.51 -5.26 -20.83
N TRP A 217 1.11 -4.05 -21.23
CA TRP A 217 -0.29 -3.68 -21.45
C TRP A 217 -0.91 -4.29 -22.72
N LYS A 218 -0.09 -4.76 -23.66
CA LYS A 218 -0.52 -5.48 -24.87
C LYS A 218 -0.73 -6.96 -24.56
#